data_AF-A0A0D3VI00-F1
#
_entry.id   AF-A0A0D3VI00-F1
#
_cell.length_a   1.000
_cell.length_b   1.000
_cell.length_c   1.000
_cell.angle_alpha   90.00
_cell.angle_beta   90.00
_cell.angle_gamma   90.00
#
_symmetry.space_group_name_H-M   'P 1'
#
loop_
_entity.id
_entity.type
_entity.pdbx_description
1 polymer ?
#
loop_
_entity_poly.entity_id
_entity_poly.type
_entity_poly.pdbx_seq_one_letter_code
_entity_poly.pdbx_strand_id
1 'polypeptide(L)'
;MRRFIGVMLLLVLIVVVGCTPATRISTDQVKAFVKDVKNSKNFVKDMDVQFRPTQIEFIYTLNENIDETDRIDLLSDTKQLVNSEEFGQEVIQEDYLKKYESGGYPDIAIIFDANDDGEYDYQYTSSYDQDELNTTDEPSYLEWYYHQDMNATGEPISFK
;
A
#
# COMPACT_ATOMS: atom_id res chain seq x y z
N MET A 1 -48.30 4.00 -6.52
CA MET A 1 -47.38 3.48 -5.47
C MET A 1 -46.63 2.21 -5.88
N ARG A 2 -47.28 1.12 -6.34
CA ARG A 2 -46.58 -0.13 -6.77
C ARG A 2 -45.51 0.02 -7.87
N ARG A 3 -45.65 0.99 -8.79
CA ARG A 3 -44.69 1.24 -9.88
C ARG A 3 -43.42 1.98 -9.44
N PHE A 4 -43.49 2.79 -8.37
CA PHE A 4 -42.32 3.52 -7.83
C PHE A 4 -41.39 2.61 -7.03
N ILE A 5 -41.95 1.60 -6.35
CA ILE A 5 -41.17 0.61 -5.59
C ILE A 5 -40.27 -0.22 -6.50
N GLY A 6 -40.75 -0.58 -7.69
CA GLY A 6 -39.96 -1.34 -8.68
C GLY A 6 -38.79 -0.56 -9.26
N VAL A 7 -38.96 0.75 -9.49
CA VAL A 7 -37.88 1.63 -9.98
C VAL A 7 -36.84 1.88 -8.89
N MET A 8 -37.25 2.02 -7.64
CA MET A 8 -36.34 2.21 -6.51
C MET A 8 -35.52 0.95 -6.22
N LEU A 9 -36.10 -0.26 -6.30
CA LEU A 9 -35.38 -1.53 -6.20
C LEU A 9 -34.35 -1.74 -7.32
N LEU A 10 -34.65 -1.28 -8.54
CA LEU A 10 -33.72 -1.33 -9.67
C LEU A 10 -32.54 -0.36 -9.48
N LEU A 11 -32.81 0.83 -8.94
CA LEU A 11 -31.77 1.83 -8.62
C LEU A 11 -30.84 1.36 -7.49
N VAL A 12 -31.36 0.69 -6.45
CA VAL A 12 -30.55 0.15 -5.34
C VAL A 12 -29.61 -0.97 -5.80
N LEU A 13 -30.01 -1.78 -6.79
CA LEU A 13 -29.15 -2.82 -7.37
C LEU A 13 -27.94 -2.27 -8.16
N ILE A 14 -28.01 -1.03 -8.65
CA ILE A 14 -26.92 -0.39 -9.41
C ILE A 14 -25.83 0.18 -8.47
N VAL A 15 -26.13 0.43 -7.19
CA VAL A 15 -25.20 1.10 -6.25
C VAL A 15 -24.19 0.13 -5.61
N VAL A 16 -24.31 -1.19 -5.81
CA VAL A 16 -23.47 -2.19 -5.12
C VAL A 16 -22.19 -2.56 -5.89
N VAL A 17 -21.91 -1.91 -7.02
CA VAL A 17 -20.78 -2.27 -7.91
C VAL A 17 -19.48 -1.51 -7.57
N GLY A 18 -19.45 -0.73 -6.48
CA GLY A 18 -18.39 0.26 -6.23
C GLY A 18 -17.25 -0.13 -5.28
N CYS A 19 -17.28 -1.28 -4.61
CA CYS A 19 -16.20 -1.68 -3.70
C CYS A 19 -15.44 -2.88 -4.27
N THR A 20 -14.38 -2.62 -5.03
CA THR A 20 -13.40 -3.65 -5.38
C THR A 20 -12.67 -4.05 -4.09
N PRO A 21 -12.75 -5.31 -3.65
CA PRO A 21 -12.04 -5.75 -2.46
C PRO A 21 -10.53 -5.71 -2.70
N ALA A 22 -9.78 -5.46 -1.63
CA ALA A 22 -8.32 -5.56 -1.66
C ALA A 22 -7.89 -6.98 -2.05
N THR A 23 -6.75 -7.10 -2.72
CA THR A 23 -6.20 -8.39 -3.17
C THR A 23 -4.83 -8.59 -2.58
N ARG A 24 -4.66 -9.64 -1.78
CA ARG A 24 -3.37 -9.97 -1.16
C ARG A 24 -2.31 -10.31 -2.23
N ILE A 25 -1.11 -9.79 -2.03
CA ILE A 25 0.09 -10.06 -2.85
C ILE A 25 0.83 -11.24 -2.21
N SER A 26 1.18 -12.23 -3.02
CA SER A 26 1.78 -13.47 -2.52
C SER A 26 2.89 -14.01 -3.42
N THR A 27 3.66 -13.14 -4.06
CA THR A 27 4.90 -13.50 -4.74
C THR A 27 5.93 -14.02 -3.73
N ASP A 28 6.93 -14.77 -4.20
CA ASP A 28 7.87 -15.43 -3.30
C ASP A 28 8.78 -14.43 -2.57
N GLN A 29 9.21 -13.36 -3.24
CA GLN A 29 9.92 -12.22 -2.63
C GLN A 29 9.10 -11.54 -1.52
N VAL A 30 7.79 -11.32 -1.73
CA VAL A 30 6.92 -10.64 -0.74
C VAL A 30 6.70 -11.57 0.46
N LYS A 31 6.51 -12.87 0.23
CA LYS A 31 6.42 -13.85 1.33
C LYS A 31 7.71 -13.93 2.14
N ALA A 32 8.86 -13.92 1.47
CA ALA A 32 10.16 -13.92 2.13
C ALA A 32 10.33 -12.66 2.98
N PHE A 33 10.04 -11.49 2.41
CA PHE A 33 10.08 -10.21 3.12
C PHE A 33 9.19 -10.20 4.37
N VAL A 34 7.90 -10.56 4.22
CA VAL A 34 6.95 -10.64 5.35
C VAL A 34 7.47 -11.59 6.44
N LYS A 35 8.02 -12.73 6.04
CA LYS A 35 8.60 -13.69 6.99
C LYS A 35 9.82 -13.13 7.71
N ASP A 36 10.70 -12.44 7.00
CA ASP A 36 11.92 -11.87 7.56
C ASP A 36 11.62 -10.72 8.53
N VAL A 37 10.68 -9.84 8.19
CA VAL A 37 10.16 -8.81 9.10
C VAL A 37 9.61 -9.45 10.38
N LYS A 38 8.71 -10.43 10.25
CA LYS A 38 8.10 -11.09 11.43
C LYS A 38 9.10 -11.83 12.31
N ASN A 39 10.20 -12.33 11.73
CA ASN A 39 11.24 -13.03 12.49
C ASN A 39 12.24 -12.06 13.15
N SER A 40 12.48 -10.90 12.54
CA SER A 40 13.52 -9.96 12.98
C SER A 40 12.99 -8.81 13.84
N LYS A 41 11.69 -8.49 13.74
CA LYS A 41 11.05 -7.35 14.42
C LYS A 41 9.96 -7.83 15.36
N ASN A 42 10.32 -8.04 16.63
CA ASN A 42 9.46 -8.65 17.65
C ASN A 42 8.18 -7.82 17.92
N PHE A 43 8.23 -6.52 17.65
CA PHE A 43 7.11 -5.59 17.82
C PHE A 43 6.09 -5.66 16.68
N VAL A 44 6.42 -6.30 15.55
CA VAL A 44 5.48 -6.55 14.45
C VAL A 44 4.70 -7.84 14.74
N LYS A 45 3.40 -7.69 14.99
CA LYS A 45 2.47 -8.80 15.24
C LYS A 45 2.15 -9.53 13.94
N ASP A 46 1.78 -8.76 12.92
CA ASP A 46 1.48 -9.28 11.59
C ASP A 46 1.85 -8.28 10.51
N MET A 47 1.93 -8.77 9.28
CA MET A 47 2.19 -7.95 8.11
C MET A 47 1.46 -8.48 6.88
N ASP A 48 0.69 -7.61 6.26
CA ASP A 48 -0.06 -7.88 5.05
C ASP A 48 0.39 -6.96 3.91
N VAL A 49 0.42 -7.50 2.69
CA VAL A 49 0.77 -6.74 1.48
C VAL A 49 -0.33 -6.98 0.46
N GLN A 50 -0.95 -5.90 -0.04
CA GLN A 50 -2.15 -6.01 -0.88
C GLN A 50 -2.28 -4.91 -1.92
N PHE A 51 -3.03 -5.21 -2.98
CA PHE A 51 -3.43 -4.27 -4.03
C PHE A 51 -4.81 -3.67 -3.77
N ARG A 52 -4.94 -2.38 -4.04
CA ARG A 52 -6.18 -1.63 -4.31
C ARG A 52 -6.11 -0.95 -5.68
N PRO A 53 -7.22 -0.46 -6.26
CA PRO A 53 -7.22 0.08 -7.63
C PRO A 53 -6.21 1.20 -7.95
N THR A 54 -5.67 1.89 -6.95
CA THR A 54 -4.70 2.99 -7.12
C THR A 54 -3.45 2.84 -6.26
N GLN A 55 -3.33 1.77 -5.47
CA GLN A 55 -2.31 1.70 -4.42
C GLN A 55 -1.92 0.26 -4.08
N ILE A 56 -0.66 0.08 -3.71
CA ILE A 56 -0.17 -1.09 -2.96
C ILE A 56 0.00 -0.69 -1.51
N GLU A 57 -0.57 -1.48 -0.61
CA GLU A 57 -0.53 -1.26 0.83
C GLU A 57 0.36 -2.32 1.48
N PHE A 58 1.34 -1.87 2.26
CA PHE A 58 2.11 -2.65 3.22
C PHE A 58 1.57 -2.31 4.60
N ILE A 59 0.83 -3.22 5.21
CA ILE A 59 0.11 -3.01 6.46
C ILE A 59 0.87 -3.74 7.56
N TYR A 60 1.44 -2.98 8.49
CA TYR A 60 2.13 -3.47 9.67
C TYR A 60 1.19 -3.38 10.86
N THR A 61 0.73 -4.54 11.34
CA THR A 61 0.02 -4.62 12.63
C THR A 61 1.04 -4.78 13.72
N LEU A 62 1.05 -3.87 14.70
CA LEU A 62 2.05 -3.82 15.76
C LEU A 62 1.48 -4.34 17.08
N ASN A 63 2.36 -4.84 17.95
CA ASN A 63 1.98 -5.22 19.32
C ASN A 63 1.78 -3.99 20.22
N GLU A 64 2.47 -2.90 19.90
CA GLU A 64 2.44 -1.63 20.63
C GLU A 64 2.93 -0.48 19.74
N ASN A 65 2.78 0.76 20.21
CA ASN A 65 3.37 1.91 19.54
C ASN A 65 4.90 1.83 19.54
N ILE A 66 5.49 2.03 18.38
CA ILE A 66 6.95 2.02 18.19
C ILE A 66 7.50 3.43 18.02
N ASP A 67 8.80 3.59 18.27
CA ASP A 67 9.46 4.89 18.12
C ASP A 67 9.75 5.23 16.66
N GLU A 68 10.20 6.46 16.42
CA GLU A 68 10.52 6.92 15.06
C GLU A 68 11.65 6.12 14.41
N THR A 69 12.62 5.63 15.19
CA THR A 69 13.76 4.88 14.66
C THR A 69 13.29 3.54 14.10
N ASP A 70 12.45 2.81 14.84
CA ASP A 70 11.86 1.55 14.38
C ASP A 70 10.94 1.75 13.17
N ARG A 71 10.19 2.85 13.11
CA ARG A 71 9.37 3.19 11.92
C ARG A 71 10.22 3.46 10.68
N ILE A 72 11.30 4.23 10.83
CA ILE A 72 12.20 4.56 9.72
C ILE A 72 12.95 3.32 9.23
N ASP A 73 13.29 2.41 10.14
CA ASP A 73 13.91 1.13 9.79
C ASP A 73 12.95 0.26 8.96
N LEU A 74 11.69 0.11 9.38
CA LEU A 74 10.66 -0.57 8.59
C LEU A 74 10.42 0.11 7.24
N LEU A 75 10.34 1.43 7.21
CA LEU A 75 10.24 2.21 5.97
C LEU A 75 11.40 1.93 5.03
N SER A 76 12.64 1.89 5.54
CA SER A 76 13.84 1.62 4.76
C SER A 76 13.81 0.21 4.15
N ASP A 77 13.46 -0.80 4.96
CA ASP A 77 13.34 -2.19 4.51
C ASP A 77 12.27 -2.32 3.41
N THR A 78 11.10 -1.70 3.58
CA THR A 78 10.05 -1.71 2.55
C THR A 78 10.49 -0.97 1.28
N LYS A 79 11.16 0.18 1.42
CA LYS A 79 11.68 0.95 0.28
C LYS A 79 12.65 0.14 -0.56
N GLN A 80 13.50 -0.66 0.08
CA GLN A 80 14.43 -1.53 -0.62
C GLN A 80 13.70 -2.60 -1.44
N LEU A 81 12.66 -3.23 -0.87
CA LEU A 81 11.85 -4.20 -1.60
C LEU A 81 11.12 -3.54 -2.78
N VAL A 82 10.43 -2.43 -2.53
CA VAL A 82 9.59 -1.73 -3.52
C VAL A 82 10.40 -1.25 -4.73
N ASN A 83 11.65 -0.84 -4.49
CA ASN A 83 12.55 -0.39 -5.54
C ASN A 83 13.43 -1.51 -6.12
N SER A 84 13.21 -2.77 -5.73
CA SER A 84 13.89 -3.90 -6.36
C SER A 84 13.33 -4.17 -7.76
N GLU A 85 14.20 -4.62 -8.66
CA GLU A 85 13.80 -5.01 -10.02
C GLU A 85 12.73 -6.12 -10.01
N GLU A 86 12.90 -7.10 -9.11
CA GLU A 86 11.99 -8.23 -8.95
C GLU A 86 10.58 -7.77 -8.56
N PHE A 87 10.46 -6.80 -7.64
CA PHE A 87 9.16 -6.25 -7.24
C PHE A 87 8.52 -5.47 -8.40
N GLY A 88 9.32 -4.69 -9.12
CA GLY A 88 8.87 -3.99 -10.32
C GLY A 88 8.31 -4.95 -11.38
N GLN A 89 9.00 -6.06 -11.65
CA GLN A 89 8.56 -7.02 -12.65
C GLN A 89 7.34 -7.84 -12.19
N GLU A 90 7.44 -8.54 -11.06
CA GLU A 90 6.39 -9.49 -10.66
C GLU A 90 5.16 -8.78 -10.10
N VAL A 91 5.35 -7.80 -9.23
CA VAL A 91 4.25 -7.19 -8.48
C VAL A 91 3.61 -6.05 -9.28
N ILE A 92 4.41 -5.16 -9.87
CA ILE A 92 3.89 -4.00 -10.60
C ILE A 92 3.46 -4.40 -12.02
N GLN A 93 4.37 -4.93 -12.83
CA GLN A 93 4.08 -5.22 -14.25
C GLN A 93 3.17 -6.44 -14.41
N GLU A 94 3.47 -7.55 -13.73
CA GLU A 94 2.76 -8.79 -13.97
C GLU A 94 1.44 -8.94 -13.24
N ASP A 95 1.33 -8.40 -12.03
CA ASP A 95 0.12 -8.51 -11.20
C ASP A 95 -0.73 -7.23 -11.25
N TYR A 96 -0.17 -6.09 -10.84
CA TYR A 96 -0.94 -4.86 -10.67
C TYR A 96 -1.44 -4.28 -12.01
N LEU A 97 -0.53 -4.03 -12.96
CA LEU A 97 -0.87 -3.39 -14.22
C LEU A 97 -1.75 -4.29 -15.11
N LYS A 98 -1.61 -5.62 -15.02
CA LYS A 98 -2.55 -6.54 -15.68
C LYS A 98 -3.95 -6.50 -15.06
N LYS A 99 -4.05 -6.25 -13.75
CA LYS A 99 -5.34 -6.14 -13.06
C LYS A 99 -6.00 -4.78 -13.27
N TYR A 100 -5.21 -3.71 -13.32
CA TYR A 100 -5.66 -2.32 -13.39
C TYR A 100 -5.06 -1.59 -14.60
N GLU A 101 -5.23 -2.17 -15.80
CA GLU A 101 -4.59 -1.72 -17.06
C GLU A 101 -4.75 -0.23 -17.40
N SER A 102 -5.79 0.44 -16.88
CA SER A 102 -6.08 1.86 -17.11
C SER A 102 -5.68 2.79 -15.96
N GLY A 103 -5.21 2.25 -14.83
CA GLY A 103 -4.96 2.99 -13.59
C GLY A 103 -3.58 3.66 -13.51
N GLY A 104 -2.67 3.34 -14.42
CA GLY A 104 -1.26 3.76 -14.31
C GLY A 104 -0.53 2.99 -13.21
N TYR A 105 0.64 3.48 -12.82
CA TYR A 105 1.44 2.89 -11.74
C TYR A 105 0.77 3.15 -10.38
N PRO A 106 0.81 2.19 -9.43
CA PRO A 106 0.22 2.38 -8.12
C PRO A 106 1.00 3.42 -7.31
N ASP A 107 0.33 4.08 -6.38
CA ASP A 107 1.01 4.62 -5.21
C ASP A 107 1.43 3.48 -4.27
N ILE A 108 2.44 3.71 -3.46
CA ILE A 108 2.81 2.82 -2.36
C ILE A 108 2.38 3.47 -1.06
N ALA A 109 1.71 2.70 -0.20
CA ALA A 109 1.43 3.06 1.17
C ALA A 109 2.07 2.06 2.13
N ILE A 110 2.75 2.59 3.14
CA ILE A 110 3.21 1.84 4.30
C ILE A 110 2.38 2.32 5.48
N ILE A 111 1.57 1.42 6.00
CA ILE A 111 0.52 1.70 6.96
C ILE A 111 0.87 0.99 8.25
N PHE A 112 0.76 1.70 9.38
CA PHE A 112 0.97 1.12 10.69
C PHE A 112 -0.31 1.20 11.50
N ASP A 113 -0.74 0.03 11.93
CA ASP A 113 -1.88 -0.17 12.82
C ASP A 113 -1.32 -0.64 14.17
N ALA A 114 -1.23 0.28 15.13
CA ALA A 114 -0.66 0.04 16.45
C ALA A 114 -1.70 -0.39 17.48
N ASN A 115 -2.99 -0.40 17.13
CA ASN A 115 -4.09 -0.70 18.04
C ASN A 115 -4.98 -1.88 17.57
N ASP A 116 -4.69 -2.45 16.39
CA ASP A 116 -5.39 -3.56 15.73
C ASP A 116 -6.88 -3.26 15.48
N ASP A 117 -7.24 -1.99 15.27
CA ASP A 117 -8.60 -1.56 14.98
C ASP A 117 -8.91 -1.49 13.47
N GLY A 118 -7.90 -1.69 12.62
CA GLY A 118 -8.02 -1.64 11.17
C GLY A 118 -8.04 -0.23 10.57
N GLU A 119 -7.92 0.80 11.41
CA GLU A 119 -7.51 2.15 11.03
C GLU A 119 -6.00 2.29 11.20
N TYR A 120 -5.41 3.31 10.59
CA TYR A 120 -3.97 3.54 10.71
C TYR A 120 -3.67 4.68 11.67
N ASP A 121 -2.68 4.45 12.52
CA ASP A 121 -2.16 5.46 13.42
C ASP A 121 -1.14 6.36 12.71
N TYR A 122 -0.42 5.84 11.72
CA TYR A 122 0.53 6.58 10.89
C TYR A 122 0.76 5.90 9.55
N GLN A 123 1.13 6.68 8.53
CA GLN A 123 1.32 6.21 7.18
C GLN A 123 2.50 6.92 6.49
N TYR A 124 3.21 6.18 5.64
CA TYR A 124 4.09 6.74 4.62
C TYR A 124 3.52 6.48 3.24
N THR A 125 3.61 7.45 2.33
CA THR A 125 3.23 7.26 0.93
C THR A 125 4.31 7.68 -0.03
N SER A 126 4.35 7.01 -1.18
CA SER A 126 5.18 7.40 -2.32
C SER A 126 4.40 7.20 -3.61
N SER A 127 4.49 8.16 -4.51
CA SER A 127 3.94 8.05 -5.86
C SER A 127 5.03 7.67 -6.84
N TYR A 128 4.64 6.96 -7.90
CA TYR A 128 5.57 6.56 -8.94
C TYR A 128 6.13 7.80 -9.66
N ASP A 129 7.45 7.89 -9.78
CA ASP A 129 8.11 8.97 -10.49
C ASP A 129 8.14 8.71 -12.01
N GLN A 130 7.33 9.47 -12.75
CA GLN A 130 7.28 9.45 -14.22
C GLN A 130 8.11 10.58 -14.85
N ASP A 131 9.30 10.90 -14.34
CA ASP A 131 10.17 11.80 -15.09
C ASP A 131 10.57 11.20 -16.45
N GLU A 132 10.43 12.00 -17.53
CA GLU A 132 10.66 11.61 -18.94
C GLU A 132 12.08 11.08 -19.23
N LEU A 133 13.00 11.17 -18.26
CA LEU A 133 14.38 10.72 -18.33
C LEU A 133 14.64 9.39 -17.59
N ASN A 134 13.61 8.73 -17.02
CA ASN A 134 13.73 7.41 -16.40
C ASN A 134 13.98 6.33 -17.45
N THR A 135 15.20 6.31 -17.98
CA THR A 135 15.74 5.25 -18.81
C THR A 135 16.09 4.07 -17.91
N THR A 136 15.11 3.21 -17.67
CA THR A 136 15.23 1.78 -17.28
C THR A 136 15.97 1.37 -15.99
N ASP A 137 16.72 2.22 -15.29
CA ASP A 137 17.58 1.80 -14.17
C ASP A 137 17.43 2.61 -12.85
N GLU A 138 16.47 3.54 -12.74
CA GLU A 138 16.28 4.37 -11.54
C GLU A 138 15.14 3.84 -10.63
N PRO A 139 15.28 3.95 -9.28
CA PRO A 139 14.24 3.53 -8.34
C PRO A 139 12.95 4.32 -8.58
N SER A 140 11.82 3.64 -8.75
CA SER A 140 10.59 4.28 -9.21
C SER A 140 9.76 4.97 -8.12
N TYR A 141 10.18 4.90 -6.84
CA TYR A 141 9.50 5.50 -5.69
C TYR A 141 10.49 6.26 -4.78
N LEU A 142 10.88 7.46 -5.23
CA LEU A 142 11.96 8.25 -4.62
C LEU A 142 11.48 9.17 -3.49
N GLU A 143 10.37 9.87 -3.71
CA GLU A 143 9.82 10.83 -2.76
C GLU A 143 8.83 10.16 -1.80
N TRP A 144 9.01 10.41 -0.51
CA TRP A 144 8.19 9.82 0.55
C TRP A 144 7.59 10.90 1.44
N TYR A 145 6.32 10.71 1.79
CA TYR A 145 5.53 11.64 2.58
C TYR A 145 5.04 10.95 3.85
N TYR A 146 5.16 11.60 5.00
CA TYR A 146 4.66 11.11 6.28
C TYR A 146 3.30 11.71 6.61
N HIS A 147 2.39 10.87 7.08
CA HIS A 147 1.05 11.24 7.50
C HIS A 147 0.83 10.78 8.95
N GLN A 148 0.49 11.75 9.82
CA GLN A 148 0.28 11.49 11.25
C GLN A 148 -1.13 10.94 11.56
N ASP A 149 -2.10 11.12 10.67
CA ASP A 149 -3.44 10.51 10.75
C ASP A 149 -4.11 10.51 9.37
N MET A 150 -5.33 9.97 9.26
CA MET A 150 -6.03 9.86 7.96
C MET A 150 -6.36 11.17 7.26
N ASN A 151 -6.39 12.28 8.01
CA ASN A 151 -6.79 13.59 7.50
C ASN A 151 -5.60 14.55 7.36
N ALA A 152 -4.40 14.13 7.75
CA ALA A 152 -3.20 14.94 7.69
C ALA A 152 -2.65 15.04 6.26
N THR A 153 -2.35 16.28 5.85
CA THR A 153 -1.53 16.53 4.65
C THR A 153 -0.15 15.91 4.86
N GLY A 154 0.34 15.16 3.87
CA GLY A 154 1.65 14.51 3.95
C GLY A 154 2.80 15.50 4.02
N GLU A 155 3.73 15.28 4.94
CA GLU A 155 4.97 16.07 5.06
C GLU A 155 6.12 15.33 4.37
N PRO A 156 6.90 15.99 3.49
CA PRO A 156 8.00 15.34 2.79
C PRO A 156 9.11 14.95 3.78
N ILE A 157 9.64 13.75 3.61
CA ILE A 157 10.69 13.22 4.48
C ILE A 157 12.04 13.39 3.81
N SER A 158 12.93 14.16 4.43
CA SER A 158 14.34 14.20 4.03
C SER A 158 15.13 13.18 4.83
N PHE A 159 15.66 12.16 4.16
CA PHE A 159 16.66 11.28 4.76
C PHE A 159 17.99 12.06 4.85
N LYS A 160 18.55 12.18 6.05
CA LYS A 160 19.86 12.83 6.28
C LYS A 160 21.00 11.84 6.11
#